data_AF-A0A2M7QFG9-F1
#
_entry.id   AF-A0A2M7QFG9-F1
#
_cell.length_a   1.000
_cell.length_b   1.000
_cell.length_c   1.000
_cell.angle_alpha   90.00
_cell.angle_beta   90.00
_cell.angle_gamma   90.00
#
_symmetry.space_group_name_H-M   'P 1'
#
loop_
_entity.id
_entity.type
_entity.pdbx_description
1 polymer ?
#
loop_
_entity_poly.entity_id
_entity_poly.type
_entity_poly.pdbx_seq_one_letter_code
_entity_poly.pdbx_strand_id
1 'polypeptide(L)' 'RKLSGNTIPVLAAPGTIRGDFSHDTIDLANEQNRPLRNLIHASDTVEDGEKEIKVWFTLEELFSYERADEKFMYLKNV' A
#
# COMPACT_ATOMS: atom_id res chain seq x y z
N ARG A 1 -6.32 1.50 1.03
CA ARG A 1 -5.81 1.10 -0.31
C ARG A 1 -5.95 2.16 -1.40
N LYS A 2 -6.86 3.16 -1.29
CA LYS A 2 -7.10 4.19 -2.31
C LYS A 2 -5.84 4.92 -2.81
N LEU A 3 -4.91 5.22 -1.90
CA LEU A 3 -3.64 5.90 -2.25
C LEU A 3 -2.71 5.07 -3.12
N SER A 4 -2.76 3.74 -3.01
CA SER A 4 -1.91 2.86 -3.80
C SER A 4 -2.28 2.88 -5.29
N GLY A 5 -3.55 3.07 -5.61
CA GLY A 5 -4.05 3.01 -6.99
C GLY A 5 -4.35 1.59 -7.47
N ASN A 6 -4.92 1.48 -8.68
CA ASN A 6 -5.27 0.20 -9.31
C ASN A 6 -4.05 -0.73 -9.36
N THR A 7 -4.24 -2.03 -9.16
CA THR A 7 -3.17 -3.04 -9.25
C THR A 7 -2.43 -2.97 -10.59
N ILE A 8 -3.14 -2.63 -11.66
CA ILE A 8 -2.60 -2.41 -13.01
C ILE A 8 -2.21 -0.93 -13.16
N PRO A 9 -0.91 -0.59 -13.24
CA PRO A 9 -0.45 0.80 -13.22
C PRO A 9 -1.06 1.68 -14.31
N VAL A 10 -1.17 1.18 -15.55
CA VAL A 10 -1.78 1.96 -16.65
C VAL A 10 -3.26 2.31 -16.42
N LEU A 11 -3.94 1.61 -15.50
CA LEU A 11 -5.33 1.88 -15.10
C LEU A 11 -5.43 2.64 -13.77
N ALA A 12 -4.30 2.95 -13.13
CA ALA A 12 -4.28 3.70 -11.89
C ALA A 12 -4.49 5.19 -12.15
N ALA A 13 -5.32 5.83 -11.33
CA ALA A 13 -5.58 7.27 -11.48
C ALA A 13 -4.32 8.09 -11.17
N PRO A 14 -4.08 9.21 -11.88
CA PRO A 14 -3.05 10.18 -11.51
C PRO A 14 -3.21 10.66 -10.06
N GLY A 15 -2.09 10.88 -9.37
CA GLY A 15 -2.04 11.20 -7.94
C GLY A 15 -2.02 9.97 -7.01
N THR A 16 -2.14 8.76 -7.56
CA THR A 16 -1.91 7.52 -6.80
C THR A 16 -0.48 7.05 -7.00
N ILE A 17 0.06 6.27 -6.04
CA ILE A 17 1.45 5.80 -6.12
C ILE A 17 1.69 5.00 -7.40
N ARG A 18 0.79 4.09 -7.78
CA ARG A 18 0.96 3.30 -9.00
C ARG A 18 0.77 4.13 -10.26
N GLY A 19 -0.15 5.10 -10.26
CA GLY A 19 -0.43 5.94 -11.42
C GLY A 19 0.70 6.93 -11.73
N ASP A 20 1.38 7.42 -10.70
CA ASP A 20 2.44 8.42 -10.87
C ASP A 20 3.82 7.80 -11.14
N PHE A 21 4.07 6.60 -10.62
CA PHE A 21 5.42 6.02 -10.61
C PHE A 21 5.58 4.74 -11.45
N SER A 22 4.51 4.16 -12.01
CA SER A 22 4.60 3.01 -12.91
C SER A 22 3.65 3.14 -14.10
N HIS A 23 4.07 2.62 -15.25
CA HIS A 23 3.29 2.60 -16.50
C HIS A 23 3.18 1.18 -17.07
N ASP A 24 3.43 0.16 -16.24
CA ASP A 24 3.44 -1.22 -16.65
C ASP A 24 2.03 -1.73 -17.04
N THR A 25 1.98 -2.73 -17.90
CA THR A 25 0.73 -3.37 -18.37
C THR A 25 0.79 -4.88 -18.19
N ILE A 26 -0.38 -5.53 -18.13
CA ILE A 26 -0.47 -7.00 -18.05
C ILE A 26 0.14 -7.63 -19.31
N ASP A 27 -0.16 -7.07 -20.49
CA ASP A 27 0.32 -7.61 -21.77
C ASP A 27 1.84 -7.57 -21.86
N LEU A 28 2.46 -6.44 -21.49
CA LEU A 28 3.91 -6.30 -21.49
C LEU A 28 4.57 -7.25 -20.48
N ALA A 29 3.96 -7.41 -19.29
CA ALA A 29 4.46 -8.33 -18.27
C ALA A 29 4.39 -9.79 -18.75
N ASN A 30 3.28 -10.18 -19.40
CA ASN A 30 3.08 -11.52 -19.96
C ASN A 30 4.05 -11.80 -21.12
N GLU A 31 4.22 -10.87 -22.06
CA GLU A 31 5.17 -11.00 -23.18
C GLU A 31 6.60 -11.20 -22.68
N GLN A 32 6.95 -10.51 -21.59
CA GLN A 32 8.26 -10.60 -20.96
C GLN A 32 8.38 -11.74 -19.94
N ASN A 33 7.34 -12.58 -19.80
CA ASN A 33 7.24 -13.69 -18.84
C ASN A 33 7.67 -13.29 -17.42
N ARG A 34 7.17 -12.15 -16.93
CA ARG A 34 7.45 -11.63 -15.59
C ARG A 34 6.17 -11.20 -14.89
N PRO A 35 6.18 -11.08 -13.56
CA PRO A 35 5.10 -10.44 -12.83
C PRO A 35 4.93 -8.97 -13.23
N LEU A 36 3.72 -8.48 -13.04
CA LEU A 36 3.40 -7.07 -13.16
C LEU A 36 4.18 -6.26 -12.12
N ARG A 37 4.84 -5.19 -12.55
CA ARG A 37 5.64 -4.31 -11.70
C ARG A 37 4.81 -3.09 -11.30
N ASN A 38 4.12 -3.21 -10.18
CA ASN A 38 3.26 -2.16 -9.62
C ASN A 38 3.80 -1.53 -8.32
N LEU A 39 5.12 -1.66 -8.10
CA LEU A 39 5.95 -0.99 -7.08
C LEU A 39 5.68 -1.35 -5.61
N ILE A 40 4.42 -1.34 -5.18
CA ILE A 40 4.05 -1.45 -3.77
C ILE A 40 2.98 -2.53 -3.55
N HIS A 41 3.06 -3.18 -2.40
CA HIS A 41 2.01 -4.02 -1.83
C HIS A 41 1.28 -3.26 -0.71
N ALA A 42 -0.01 -3.56 -0.52
CA ALA A 42 -0.79 -3.10 0.63
C ALA A 42 -1.90 -4.14 0.89
N SER A 43 -2.08 -4.53 2.16
CA SER A 43 -3.05 -5.54 2.57
C SER A 43 -4.46 -5.21 2.07
N ASP A 44 -5.17 -6.23 1.55
CA ASP A 44 -6.48 -6.03 0.92
C ASP A 44 -7.59 -5.79 1.95
N THR A 45 -7.60 -6.60 3.01
CA THR A 45 -8.60 -6.58 4.07
C THR A 45 -7.97 -6.32 5.44
N VAL A 46 -8.79 -6.08 6.46
CA VAL A 46 -8.29 -5.94 7.84
C VAL A 46 -7.72 -7.26 8.30
N GLU A 47 -8.41 -8.36 8.00
CA GLU A 47 -8.02 -9.73 8.34
C GLU A 47 -6.69 -10.12 7.71
N ASP A 48 -6.47 -9.73 6.44
CA ASP A 48 -5.19 -9.97 5.77
C ASP A 48 -4.09 -9.08 6.36
N GLY A 49 -4.41 -7.83 6.70
CA GLY A 49 -3.46 -6.94 7.38
C GLY A 49 -2.97 -7.51 8.72
N GLU A 50 -3.89 -8.02 9.53
CA GLU A 50 -3.54 -8.67 10.81
C GLU A 50 -2.68 -9.93 10.65
N LYS A 51 -2.89 -10.68 9.56
CA LYS A 51 -2.06 -11.85 9.24
C LYS A 51 -0.69 -11.44 8.73
N GLU A 52 -0.64 -10.53 7.76
CA GLU A 52 0.59 -10.07 7.12
C GLU A 52 1.52 -9.40 8.13
N ILE A 53 1.01 -8.56 9.05
CA ILE A 53 1.84 -7.91 10.09
C ILE A 53 2.63 -8.96 10.90
N LYS A 54 1.99 -10.08 11.26
CA LYS A 54 2.62 -11.16 12.04
C LYS A 54 3.65 -11.97 11.23
N VAL A 55 3.60 -11.90 9.90
CA VAL A 55 4.59 -12.54 9.02
C VAL A 55 5.86 -11.70 8.94
N TRP A 56 5.70 -10.36 8.87
CA TRP A 56 6.81 -9.45 8.60
C TRP A 56 7.50 -8.89 9.84
N PHE A 57 6.78 -8.78 10.97
CA PHE A 57 7.28 -8.10 12.16
C PHE A 57 7.06 -8.94 13.43
N THR A 58 8.01 -8.87 14.36
CA THR A 58 7.78 -9.28 15.74
C THR A 58 7.05 -8.17 16.52
N LEU A 59 6.53 -8.50 17.71
CA LEU A 59 5.81 -7.50 18.51
C LEU A 59 6.72 -6.37 19.00
N GLU A 60 8.00 -6.65 19.19
CA GLU A 60 9.02 -5.69 19.66
C GLU A 60 9.41 -4.67 18.58
N GLU A 61 9.15 -4.97 17.30
CA GLU A 61 9.39 -4.08 16.16
C GLU A 61 8.19 -3.14 15.90
N LEU A 62 7.08 -3.32 16.62
CA LEU A 62 5.90 -2.48 16.54
C LEU A 62 5.93 -1.39 17.61
N PHE A 63 6.06 -0.14 17.17
CA PHE A 63 6.23 1.01 18.05
C PHE A 63 4.92 1.78 18.24
N SER A 64 4.64 2.14 19.49
CA SER A 64 3.57 3.08 19.86
C SER A 64 4.18 4.42 20.26
N TYR A 65 3.80 5.48 19.56
CA TYR A 65 4.21 6.85 19.85
C TYR A 65 3.18 7.83 19.29
N GLU A 66 3.14 9.05 19.84
CA GLU A 66 2.25 10.11 19.36
C GLU A 66 2.94 10.90 18.23
N ARG A 67 2.27 11.05 17.08
CA ARG A 67 2.80 11.92 16.01
C ARG A 67 2.53 13.39 16.31
N ALA A 68 3.41 14.28 15.84
CA ALA A 68 3.27 15.73 16.07
C ALA A 68 1.95 16.32 15.55
N ASP A 69 1.38 15.73 14.49
CA ASP A 69 0.12 16.13 13.86
C ASP A 69 -1.11 15.44 14.46
N GLU A 70 -0.94 14.46 15.35
CA GLU A 70 -2.01 13.56 15.79
C GLU A 70 -3.19 14.30 16.42
N LYS A 71 -2.91 15.33 17.22
CA LYS A 71 -3.93 16.16 17.90
C LYS A 71 -4.80 16.98 16.96
N PHE A 72 -4.29 17.29 15.77
CA PHE A 72 -5.04 18.01 14.74
C PHE A 72 -5.83 17.05 13.84
N MET A 73 -5.31 15.84 13.63
CA MET A 73 -5.92 14.83 12.76
C MET A 73 -7.02 14.02 13.47
N TYR A 74 -6.84 13.75 14.76
CA TYR A 74 -7.76 12.95 15.57
C TYR A 74 -8.20 13.74 16.79
N LEU A 75 -9.52 13.97 16.90
CA LEU A 75 -10.13 14.43 18.15
C LEU A 75 -10.02 13.31 19.18
N LYS A 76 -9.01 13.37 20.06
CA LYS A 76 -9.04 12.59 21.29
C LYS A 76 -10.15 13.19 22.16
N ASN A 77 -11.31 12.54 22.19
CA ASN A 77 -12.32 12.84 23.19
C ASN A 77 -11.68 12.62 24.56
N VAL A 78 -11.54 13.73 25.30
CA VAL A 78 -11.17 13.72 26.72
C VAL A 78 -12.32 13.15 27.52
#